data_AF-A1SMH2-F1
#
_entry.id   AF-A1SMH2-F1
#
_cell.length_a   1.000
_cell.length_b   1.000
_cell.length_c   1.000
_cell.angle_alpha   90.00
_cell.angle_beta   90.00
_cell.angle_gamma   90.00
#
_symmetry.space_group_name_H-M   'P 1'
#
loop_
_entity.id
_entity.type
_entity.pdbx_description
1 polymer ?
#
loop_
_entity_poly.entity_id
_entity_poly.type
_entity_poly.pdbx_seq_one_letter_code
_entity_poly.pdbx_strand_id
1 'polypeptide(L)'
;MGTTAALTSIAAALATDVVVPDDWGCCGFAGDRGMLHPELTASATAAEAAEVRRAEHDLYLSSNRTCELGLSRATGMRYEHALQALERATRAG
;
A
#
# COMPACT_ATOMS: atom_id res chain seq x y z
N MET A 1 11.30 -3.49 2.51
CA MET A 1 11.83 -4.39 1.47
C MET A 1 12.39 -5.66 2.11
N GLY A 2 11.55 -6.67 2.31
CA GLY A 2 11.92 -7.91 3.01
C GLY A 2 10.71 -8.80 3.30
N THR A 3 9.54 -8.18 3.41
CA THR A 3 8.24 -8.86 3.55
C THR A 3 7.48 -9.00 2.23
N THR A 4 8.05 -8.59 1.09
CA THR A 4 7.36 -8.51 -0.20
C THR A 4 6.76 -9.86 -0.61
N ALA A 5 7.54 -10.94 -0.58
CA ALA A 5 7.04 -12.27 -0.93
C ALA A 5 5.87 -12.72 -0.04
N ALA A 6 5.93 -12.44 1.26
CA ALA A 6 4.84 -12.74 2.18
C ALA A 6 3.59 -11.88 1.90
N LEU A 7 3.77 -10.59 1.60
CA LEU A 7 2.68 -9.68 1.26
C LEU A 7 1.99 -10.10 -0.05
N THR A 8 2.76 -10.43 -1.09
CA THR A 8 2.22 -10.93 -2.36
C THR A 8 1.49 -12.26 -2.19
N SER A 9 2.00 -13.16 -1.32
CA SER A 9 1.31 -14.41 -0.99
C SER A 9 -0.05 -14.18 -0.33
N ILE A 10 -0.13 -13.25 0.63
CA ILE A 10 -1.40 -12.86 1.26
C ILE A 10 -2.34 -12.22 0.22
N ALA A 11 -1.83 -11.33 -0.64
CA ALA A 11 -2.64 -10.71 -1.69
C ALA A 11 -3.22 -11.74 -2.67
N ALA A 12 -2.43 -12.74 -3.07
CA ALA A 12 -2.87 -13.82 -3.95
C ALA A 12 -3.92 -14.75 -3.30
N ALA A 13 -3.98 -14.81 -1.97
CA ALA A 13 -5.05 -15.50 -1.26
C ALA A 13 -6.35 -14.67 -1.20
N LEU A 14 -6.28 -13.36 -1.46
CA LEU A 14 -7.40 -12.41 -1.38
C LEU A 14 -7.96 -12.02 -2.74
N ALA A 15 -7.18 -12.11 -3.82
CA ALA A 15 -7.53 -11.61 -5.14
C ALA A 15 -7.07 -12.56 -6.25
N THR A 16 -7.80 -12.54 -7.38
CA THR A 16 -7.45 -13.31 -8.58
C THR A 16 -6.33 -12.65 -9.40
N ASP A 17 -6.23 -11.32 -9.31
CA ASP A 17 -5.18 -10.52 -9.95
C ASP A 17 -4.47 -9.69 -8.88
N VAL A 18 -3.13 -9.68 -8.94
CA VAL A 18 -2.28 -8.99 -7.97
C VAL A 18 -1.27 -8.16 -8.72
N VAL A 19 -1.38 -6.84 -8.58
CA VAL A 19 -0.46 -5.88 -9.18
C VAL A 19 0.50 -5.34 -8.11
N VAL A 20 1.79 -5.42 -8.39
CA VAL A 20 2.83 -4.70 -7.64
C VAL A 20 3.35 -3.62 -8.57
N PRO A 21 3.22 -2.32 -8.22
CA PRO A 21 3.70 -1.26 -9.10
C PRO A 21 5.19 -1.40 -9.43
N ASP A 22 5.58 -1.14 -10.66
CA ASP A 22 6.98 -1.19 -11.10
C ASP A 22 7.83 -0.16 -10.36
N ASP A 23 7.27 1.05 -10.13
CA ASP A 23 7.93 2.15 -9.41
C ASP A 23 7.75 2.06 -7.88
N TRP A 24 7.28 0.92 -7.36
CA TRP A 24 7.12 0.71 -5.92
C TRP A 24 8.45 0.79 -5.16
N GLY A 25 8.44 1.48 -4.01
CA GLY A 25 9.62 1.62 -3.16
C GLY A 25 9.32 2.04 -1.73
N CYS A 26 10.29 2.71 -1.10
CA CYS A 26 10.05 3.33 0.20
C CYS A 26 9.13 4.54 0.03
N CYS A 27 8.00 4.57 0.74
CA CYS A 27 7.04 5.67 0.64
C CYS A 27 7.55 7.03 1.18
N GLY A 28 8.74 7.07 1.79
CA GLY A 28 9.32 8.33 2.31
C GLY A 28 8.65 8.88 3.57
N PHE A 29 7.73 8.14 4.21
CA PHE A 29 7.04 8.62 5.41
C PHE A 29 7.98 8.84 6.60
N ALA A 30 9.03 8.02 6.75
CA ALA A 30 10.14 8.27 7.69
C ALA A 30 9.74 8.71 9.12
N GLY A 31 8.83 7.96 9.76
CA GLY A 31 8.39 8.24 11.14
C GLY A 31 7.41 9.41 11.23
N ASP A 32 7.66 10.36 12.12
CA ASP A 32 6.83 11.57 12.27
C ASP A 32 7.08 12.59 11.15
N ARG A 33 8.21 12.51 10.44
CA ARG A 33 8.51 13.42 9.33
C ARG A 33 7.45 13.40 8.25
N GLY A 34 6.88 12.25 7.90
CA GLY A 34 5.80 12.15 6.91
C GLY A 34 4.46 12.74 7.40
N MET A 35 4.33 12.99 8.70
CA MET A 35 3.21 13.75 9.26
C MET A 35 3.46 15.26 9.16
N LEU A 36 4.69 15.70 9.42
CA LEU A 36 5.08 17.11 9.45
C LEU A 36 5.46 17.68 8.07
N HIS A 37 5.92 16.82 7.16
CA HIS A 37 6.46 17.13 5.83
C HIS A 37 5.82 16.22 4.77
N PRO A 38 4.52 16.40 4.47
CA PRO A 38 3.81 15.57 3.49
C PRO A 38 4.45 15.60 2.09
N GLU A 39 5.16 16.68 1.75
CA GLU A 39 5.90 16.85 0.50
C GLU A 39 6.96 15.76 0.29
N LEU A 40 7.55 15.20 1.35
CA LEU A 40 8.54 14.13 1.25
C LEU A 40 7.91 12.83 0.77
N THR A 41 6.75 12.48 1.35
CA THR A 41 6.00 11.28 0.94
C THR A 41 5.46 11.46 -0.47
N ALA A 42 4.89 12.63 -0.78
CA ALA A 42 4.39 12.94 -2.12
C ALA A 42 5.49 12.85 -3.19
N SER A 43 6.68 13.39 -2.91
CA SER A 43 7.81 13.30 -3.83
C SER A 43 8.31 11.87 -3.99
N ALA A 44 8.43 11.11 -2.90
CA ALA A 44 8.95 9.74 -2.93
C ALA A 44 8.04 8.77 -3.69
N THR A 45 6.73 9.01 -3.65
CA THR A 45 5.71 8.11 -4.23
C THR A 45 5.13 8.61 -5.54
N ALA A 46 5.67 9.69 -6.13
CA ALA A 46 5.06 10.35 -7.29
C ALA A 46 4.88 9.40 -8.49
N ALA A 47 5.89 8.59 -8.79
CA ALA A 47 5.87 7.63 -9.91
C ALA A 47 4.93 6.46 -9.61
N GLU A 48 5.11 5.78 -8.46
CA GLU A 48 4.21 4.72 -7.97
C GLU A 48 2.74 5.17 -7.99
N ALA A 49 2.45 6.37 -7.47
CA ALA A 49 1.09 6.88 -7.40
C ALA A 49 0.51 7.20 -8.79
N ALA A 50 1.34 7.64 -9.74
CA ALA A 50 0.91 7.85 -11.11
C ALA A 50 0.57 6.52 -11.81
N GLU A 51 1.32 5.46 -11.51
CA GLU A 51 1.05 4.11 -12.00
C GLU A 51 -0.24 3.54 -11.40
N VAL A 52 -0.36 3.57 -10.07
CA VAL A 52 -1.54 3.07 -9.33
C VAL A 52 -2.83 3.74 -9.79
N ARG A 53 -2.81 5.02 -10.15
CA ARG A 53 -4.00 5.74 -10.65
C ARG A 53 -4.42 5.35 -12.07
N ARG A 54 -3.67 4.53 -12.80
CA ARG A 54 -4.03 4.08 -14.16
C ARG A 54 -5.11 3.00 -14.16
N ALA A 55 -5.31 2.34 -13.02
CA ALA A 55 -6.31 1.30 -12.85
C ALA A 55 -6.97 1.41 -11.47
N GLU A 56 -8.23 0.98 -11.39
CA GLU A 56 -8.89 0.80 -10.11
C GLU A 56 -8.68 -0.63 -9.61
N HIS A 57 -8.52 -0.78 -8.30
CA HIS A 57 -8.36 -2.06 -7.64
C HIS A 57 -9.35 -2.18 -6.49
N ASP A 58 -9.82 -3.40 -6.21
CA ASP A 58 -10.75 -3.65 -5.10
C ASP A 58 -10.06 -3.49 -3.73
N LEU A 59 -8.75 -3.75 -3.67
CA LEU A 59 -7.94 -3.71 -2.46
C LEU A 59 -6.61 -2.97 -2.71
N TYR A 60 -6.26 -2.09 -1.79
CA TYR A 60 -4.95 -1.42 -1.73
C TYR A 60 -4.27 -1.85 -0.43
N LEU A 61 -3.23 -2.67 -0.54
CA LEU A 61 -2.66 -3.35 0.62
C LEU A 61 -1.28 -2.79 0.99
N SER A 62 -1.02 -2.72 2.29
CA SER A 62 0.29 -2.46 2.85
C SER A 62 0.57 -3.39 4.03
N SER A 63 1.82 -3.48 4.44
CA SER A 63 2.23 -4.20 5.65
C SER A 63 2.81 -3.27 6.72
N ASN A 64 2.55 -1.96 6.61
CA ASN A 64 3.05 -0.94 7.53
C ASN A 64 2.08 0.24 7.61
N ARG A 65 1.64 0.56 8.82
CA ARG A 65 0.69 1.64 9.09
C ARG A 65 1.10 3.01 8.55
N THR A 66 2.40 3.33 8.58
CA THR A 66 2.88 4.61 8.04
C THR A 66 2.85 4.64 6.52
N CYS A 67 3.14 3.51 5.85
CA CYS A 67 2.96 3.38 4.41
C CYS A 67 1.48 3.45 4.01
N GLU A 68 0.57 2.86 4.78
CA GLU A 68 -0.88 2.99 4.52
C GLU A 68 -1.30 4.45 4.48
N LEU A 69 -0.91 5.25 5.48
CA LEU A 69 -1.22 6.67 5.54
C LEU A 69 -0.57 7.45 4.38
N GLY A 70 0.72 7.18 4.13
CA GLY A 70 1.48 7.88 3.09
C GLY A 70 0.95 7.61 1.68
N LEU A 71 0.79 6.33 1.33
CA LEU A 71 0.28 5.90 0.04
C LEU A 71 -1.18 6.30 -0.15
N SER A 72 -2.00 6.26 0.90
CA SER A 72 -3.39 6.72 0.76
C SER A 72 -3.48 8.20 0.41
N ARG A 73 -2.62 9.03 1.01
CA ARG A 73 -2.54 10.46 0.68
C ARG A 73 -2.01 10.69 -0.73
N ALA A 74 -0.97 9.93 -1.13
CA ALA A 74 -0.30 10.12 -2.41
C ALA A 74 -1.11 9.63 -3.61
N THR A 75 -1.82 8.50 -3.46
CA THR A 75 -2.60 7.88 -4.52
C THR A 75 -4.05 8.38 -4.57
N GLY A 76 -4.60 8.78 -3.42
CA GLY A 76 -6.02 9.04 -3.23
C GLY A 76 -6.84 7.79 -2.89
N MET A 77 -6.23 6.61 -2.85
CA MET A 77 -6.90 5.32 -2.60
C MET A 77 -6.74 4.90 -1.14
N ARG A 78 -7.70 4.16 -0.58
CA ARG A 78 -7.63 3.75 0.82
C ARG A 78 -6.76 2.50 0.97
N TYR A 79 -5.51 2.69 1.38
CA TYR A 79 -4.65 1.57 1.76
C TYR A 79 -5.01 1.04 3.14
N GLU A 80 -4.93 -0.28 3.29
CA GLU A 80 -5.14 -0.96 4.56
C GLU A 80 -4.12 -2.06 4.81
N HIS A 81 -4.04 -2.52 6.05
CA HIS A 81 -3.10 -3.56 6.42
C HIS A 81 -3.53 -4.92 5.83
N ALA A 82 -2.63 -5.61 5.15
CA ALA A 82 -2.91 -6.89 4.51
C ALA A 82 -3.47 -7.95 5.49
N LEU A 83 -2.98 -7.97 6.73
CA LEU A 83 -3.52 -8.87 7.76
C LEU A 83 -4.95 -8.51 8.19
N GLN A 84 -5.36 -7.25 8.12
CA GLN A 84 -6.74 -6.86 8.41
C GLN A 84 -7.67 -7.32 7.28
N ALA A 85 -7.25 -7.18 6.03
CA ALA A 85 -7.98 -7.71 4.88
C ALA A 85 -8.10 -9.24 4.96
N LEU A 86 -7.00 -9.93 5.29
CA LEU A 86 -6.98 -11.39 5.49
C LEU A 86 -7.89 -11.83 6.62
N GLU A 87 -7.83 -11.15 7.76
CA GLU A 87 -8.70 -11.44 8.91
C GLU A 87 -10.17 -11.32 8.50
N ARG A 88 -10.58 -10.22 7.85
CA ARG A 88 -11.97 -10.06 7.40
C ARG A 88 -12.42 -11.13 6.42
N ALA A 89 -11.52 -11.56 5.53
CA ALA A 89 -11.82 -12.62 4.56
C ALA A 89 -11.89 -14.02 5.19
N THR A 90 -11.23 -14.24 6.33
CA THR A 90 -11.13 -15.56 6.98
C THR A 90 -11.97 -15.67 8.25
N ARG A 91 -12.59 -14.58 8.69
CA ARG A 91 -13.47 -14.57 9.87
C ARG A 91 -14.63 -15.54 9.67
N ALA A 92 -14.72 -16.54 10.56
CA ALA A 92 -15.88 -17.42 10.63
C ALA A 92 -17.12 -16.58 10.94
N GLY A 93 -18.17 -16.77 10.12
CA GLY A 93 -19.51 -16.25 10.39
C GLY A 93 -20.21 -16.98 11.53
#